data_AF-A0A1B2FD26-F1
#
_entry.id   AF-A0A1B2FD26-F1
#
_cell.length_a   1.000
_cell.length_b   1.000
_cell.length_c   1.000
_cell.angle_alpha   90.00
_cell.angle_beta   90.00
_cell.angle_gamma   90.00
#
_symmetry.space_group_name_H-M   'P 1'
#
loop_
_entity.id
_entity.type
_entity.pdbx_description
1 polymer ?
#
loop_
_entity_poly.entity_id
_entity_poly.type
_entity_poly.pdbx_seq_one_letter_code
_entity_poly.pdbx_strand_id
1 'polypeptide(L)'
;MSNDLTNWIATAGSFDAHIHCDGVTKYWDGVGQDWKEISPFLDVTPSFPSSPVHLSKGADNNEGWLITGAGGAPTTFNITFDSQTPDRLHVRIKGTGSDSNRHVEISRNGYIGLYRGSSNVDVLKLEPLEWTEDTLRCRIRDHLGHTVKIAYESHVYLNVQSGEDATFVITRQQ
;
A
#
# COMPACT_ATOMS: atom_id res chain seq x y z
N MET A 1 -1.00 -24.87 -20.55
CA MET A 1 -0.27 -23.67 -21.01
C MET A 1 -0.06 -22.81 -19.77
N SER A 2 1.10 -22.88 -19.13
CA SER A 2 1.41 -21.97 -18.03
C SER A 2 1.71 -20.62 -18.65
N ASN A 3 0.84 -19.64 -18.42
CA ASN A 3 1.22 -18.25 -18.60
C ASN A 3 2.29 -17.99 -17.54
N ASP A 4 3.57 -18.18 -17.91
CA ASP A 4 4.69 -17.55 -17.23
C ASP A 4 4.52 -16.04 -17.45
N LEU A 5 3.59 -15.45 -16.69
CA LEU A 5 3.60 -14.03 -16.40
C LEU A 5 4.94 -13.78 -15.73
N THR A 6 5.92 -13.46 -16.56
CA THR A 6 7.27 -13.15 -16.16
C THR A 6 7.17 -12.07 -15.10
N ASN A 7 7.92 -12.21 -14.01
CA ASN A 7 8.02 -11.22 -12.94
C ASN A 7 8.45 -9.87 -13.54
N TRP A 8 7.47 -9.09 -13.99
CA TRP A 8 7.71 -7.88 -14.76
C TRP A 8 8.36 -6.79 -13.90
N ILE A 9 8.19 -6.88 -12.58
CA ILE A 9 8.85 -6.03 -11.59
C ILE A 9 10.36 -6.23 -11.63
N ALA A 10 10.83 -7.50 -11.62
CA ALA A 10 12.25 -7.80 -11.71
C ALA A 10 12.83 -7.40 -13.07
N THR A 11 12.09 -7.63 -14.16
CA THR A 11 12.51 -7.23 -15.51
C THR A 11 12.61 -5.71 -15.67
N ALA A 12 11.66 -4.95 -15.13
CA ALA A 12 11.66 -3.49 -15.20
C ALA A 12 12.79 -2.88 -14.37
N GLY A 13 13.15 -3.49 -13.24
CA GLY A 13 14.18 -3.01 -12.32
C GLY A 13 13.75 -1.79 -11.51
N SER A 14 13.21 -0.75 -12.17
CA SER A 14 12.60 0.40 -11.53
C SER A 14 11.47 0.97 -12.41
N PHE A 15 10.34 1.33 -11.81
CA PHE A 15 9.17 1.85 -12.55
C PHE A 15 8.29 2.70 -11.64
N ASP A 16 7.49 3.56 -12.25
CA ASP A 16 6.46 4.32 -11.53
C ASP A 16 5.18 3.50 -11.42
N ALA A 17 4.49 3.61 -10.30
CA ALA A 17 3.32 2.80 -9.99
C ALA A 17 2.30 3.54 -9.12
N HIS A 18 1.05 3.13 -9.25
CA HIS A 18 0.01 3.40 -8.26
C HIS A 18 -0.21 2.16 -7.42
N ILE A 19 -0.51 2.38 -6.15
CA ILE A 19 -0.85 1.31 -5.20
C ILE A 19 -2.29 1.55 -4.77
N HIS A 20 -3.11 0.50 -4.84
CA HIS A 20 -4.47 0.50 -4.30
C HIS A 20 -4.61 -0.59 -3.25
N CYS A 21 -5.48 -0.36 -2.27
CA CYS A 21 -5.75 -1.24 -1.15
C CYS A 21 -7.11 -1.91 -1.32
N ASP A 22 -7.15 -3.23 -1.29
CA ASP A 22 -8.35 -4.03 -1.12
C ASP A 22 -8.48 -4.40 0.36
N GLY A 23 -9.65 -4.17 0.94
CA GLY A 23 -9.91 -4.47 2.35
C GLY A 23 -10.50 -3.32 3.15
N VAL A 24 -10.81 -2.18 2.51
CA VAL A 24 -11.57 -1.13 3.20
C VAL A 24 -13.02 -1.58 3.36
N THR A 25 -13.36 -2.07 4.55
CA THR A 25 -14.66 -2.64 4.93
C THR A 25 -15.50 -1.72 5.81
N LYS A 26 -14.93 -0.61 6.29
CA LYS A 26 -15.61 0.33 7.20
C LYS A 26 -15.71 1.73 6.61
N TYR A 27 -16.74 2.45 7.04
CA TYR A 27 -16.93 3.86 6.75
C TYR A 27 -17.03 4.68 8.04
N TRP A 28 -16.66 5.96 7.96
CA TRP A 28 -16.80 6.89 9.08
C TRP A 28 -18.25 7.36 9.20
N ASP A 29 -18.91 7.05 10.31
CA ASP A 29 -20.22 7.61 10.64
C ASP A 29 -20.03 8.95 11.36
N GLY A 30 -20.28 10.05 10.63
CA GLY A 30 -20.18 11.40 11.18
C GLY A 30 -21.17 11.69 12.32
N VAL A 31 -22.25 10.91 12.45
CA VAL A 31 -23.23 11.07 13.53
C VAL A 31 -22.78 10.34 14.79
N GLY A 32 -22.36 9.08 14.65
CA GLY A 32 -21.85 8.26 15.75
C GLY A 32 -20.43 8.62 16.19
N GLN A 33 -19.68 9.34 15.35
CA GLN A 33 -18.24 9.60 15.50
C GLN A 33 -17.43 8.31 15.66
N ASP A 34 -17.81 7.27 14.91
CA ASP A 34 -17.22 5.94 14.95
C ASP A 34 -17.09 5.32 13.55
N TRP A 35 -16.22 4.32 13.44
CA TRP A 35 -16.11 3.48 12.25
C TRP A 35 -17.15 2.36 12.30
N LYS A 36 -17.97 2.26 11.26
CA LYS A 36 -19.00 1.22 11.14
C LYS A 36 -18.68 0.28 10.00
N GLU A 37 -18.93 -1.01 10.24
CA GLU A 37 -18.88 -2.03 9.21
C GLU A 37 -19.84 -1.68 8.09
N ILE A 38 -19.36 -1.76 6.85
CA ILE A 38 -20.23 -1.67 5.70
C ILE A 38 -21.05 -2.96 5.67
N SER A 39 -22.30 -2.88 6.13
CA SER A 39 -23.14 -4.07 6.28
C SER A 39 -23.54 -4.62 4.90
N PRO A 40 -23.33 -5.91 4.62
CA PRO A 40 -23.68 -6.54 3.35
C PRO A 40 -25.17 -6.91 3.30
N PHE A 41 -26.08 -5.99 3.67
CA PHE A 41 -27.53 -6.24 3.64
C PHE A 41 -28.13 -6.29 2.23
N LEU A 42 -27.29 -6.37 1.20
CA LEU A 42 -27.65 -6.79 -0.15
C LEU A 42 -26.76 -7.99 -0.45
N ASP A 43 -27.31 -9.11 -0.91
CA ASP A 43 -26.63 -10.35 -1.35
C ASP A 43 -25.65 -10.17 -2.53
N VAL A 44 -25.14 -8.96 -2.71
CA VAL A 44 -24.02 -8.60 -3.56
C VAL A 44 -22.90 -8.30 -2.58
N THR A 45 -21.90 -9.17 -2.47
CA THR A 45 -20.59 -8.75 -1.94
C THR A 45 -20.22 -7.51 -2.73
N PRO A 46 -20.21 -6.30 -2.16
CA PRO A 46 -19.81 -5.15 -2.93
C PRO A 46 -18.35 -5.41 -3.25
N SER A 47 -18.02 -5.62 -4.51
CA SER A 47 -16.66 -5.50 -4.99
C SER A 47 -16.32 -4.03 -4.84
N PHE A 48 -15.93 -3.62 -3.63
CA PHE A 48 -15.45 -2.28 -3.40
C PHE A 48 -14.22 -2.12 -4.30
N PRO A 49 -14.21 -1.11 -5.19
CA PRO A 49 -13.03 -0.85 -5.97
C PRO A 49 -11.87 -0.60 -5.01
N SER A 50 -10.69 -1.13 -5.36
CA SER A 50 -9.47 -0.95 -4.60
C SER A 50 -9.28 0.54 -4.29
N SER A 51 -9.10 0.88 -3.02
CA SER A 51 -9.01 2.27 -2.58
C SER A 51 -7.59 2.82 -2.80
N PRO A 52 -7.41 4.00 -3.40
CA PRO A 52 -6.08 4.52 -3.72
C PRO A 52 -5.26 4.74 -2.45
N VAL A 53 -4.02 4.25 -2.46
CA VAL A 53 -3.02 4.60 -1.44
C VAL A 53 -2.42 5.94 -1.80
N HIS A 54 -2.45 6.86 -0.84
CA HIS A 54 -1.96 8.22 -1.03
C HIS A 54 -1.43 8.80 0.28
N LEU A 55 -0.76 9.94 0.17
CA LEU A 55 -0.21 10.65 1.33
C LEU A 55 -1.29 11.45 2.05
N SER A 56 -1.33 11.33 3.38
CA SER A 56 -2.08 12.22 4.23
C SER A 56 -1.60 13.67 4.07
N LYS A 57 -2.56 14.60 4.04
CA LYS A 57 -2.32 16.04 3.93
C LYS A 57 -2.78 16.73 5.22
N GLY A 58 -1.97 17.62 5.77
CA GLY A 58 -2.31 18.38 6.98
C GLY A 58 -1.21 19.36 7.38
N ALA A 59 -1.51 20.31 8.26
CA ALA A 59 -0.57 21.32 8.75
C ALA A 59 0.36 20.84 9.89
N ASP A 60 0.11 19.63 10.41
CA ASP A 60 0.80 19.06 11.58
C ASP A 60 1.68 17.85 11.20
N ASN A 61 2.26 17.18 12.20
CA ASN A 61 3.08 15.96 12.10
C ASN A 61 2.41 14.75 11.41
N ASN A 62 1.19 14.93 10.89
CA ASN A 62 0.39 13.93 10.20
C ASN A 62 0.47 14.08 8.67
N GLU A 63 1.41 14.86 8.14
CA GLU A 63 1.70 14.92 6.70
C GLU A 63 2.63 13.77 6.28
N GLY A 64 2.31 13.12 5.15
CA GLY A 64 3.20 12.13 4.53
C GLY A 64 3.02 10.69 5.01
N TRP A 65 2.00 10.39 5.82
CA TRP A 65 1.61 9.00 6.12
C TRP A 65 0.86 8.38 4.95
N LEU A 66 1.03 7.08 4.72
CA LEU A 66 0.27 6.35 3.74
C LEU A 66 -1.12 6.02 4.30
N ILE A 67 -2.14 6.53 3.62
CA ILE A 67 -3.55 6.32 3.95
C ILE A 67 -4.30 5.72 2.75
N THR A 68 -5.46 5.13 3.00
CA THR A 68 -6.39 4.62 1.99
C THR A 68 -7.83 5.01 2.32
N GLY A 69 -8.83 4.49 1.62
CA GLY A 69 -10.27 4.58 1.96
C GLY A 69 -10.96 5.95 1.95
N ALA A 70 -10.22 7.07 2.00
CA ALA A 70 -10.78 8.41 2.22
C ALA A 70 -11.09 9.23 0.95
N GLY A 71 -11.04 8.61 -0.23
CA GLY A 71 -10.99 9.35 -1.51
C GLY A 71 -9.65 10.06 -1.71
N GLY A 72 -9.34 10.43 -2.96
CA GLY A 72 -8.04 11.02 -3.32
C GLY A 72 -7.47 10.41 -4.60
N ALA A 73 -6.56 11.12 -5.26
CA ALA A 73 -5.80 10.56 -6.36
C ALA A 73 -4.70 9.65 -5.79
N PRO A 74 -4.43 8.48 -6.41
CA PRO A 74 -3.32 7.64 -5.99
C PRO A 74 -2.00 8.41 -6.07
N THR A 75 -1.15 8.23 -5.07
CA THR A 75 0.22 8.76 -5.15
C THR A 75 1.01 7.92 -6.15
N THR A 76 1.70 8.58 -7.07
CA THR A 76 2.70 7.93 -7.91
C THR A 76 3.96 7.66 -7.10
N PHE A 77 4.28 6.39 -6.96
CA PHE A 77 5.51 5.92 -6.31
C PHE A 77 6.48 5.40 -7.34
N ASN A 78 7.78 5.59 -7.10
CA ASN A 78 8.81 4.86 -7.83
C ASN A 78 9.15 3.58 -7.04
N ILE A 79 8.94 2.43 -7.66
CA ILE A 79 9.27 1.12 -7.08
C ILE A 79 10.53 0.62 -7.75
N THR A 80 11.54 0.29 -6.95
CA THR A 80 12.80 -0.31 -7.40
C THR A 80 12.92 -1.72 -6.86
N PHE A 81 13.09 -2.68 -7.76
CA PHE A 81 13.39 -4.07 -7.43
C PHE A 81 14.80 -4.19 -6.84
N ASP A 82 14.93 -4.98 -5.78
CA ASP A 82 16.20 -5.26 -5.12
C ASP A 82 16.62 -6.72 -5.31
N SER A 83 15.77 -7.66 -4.90
CA SER A 83 16.04 -9.09 -4.93
C SER A 83 14.74 -9.90 -4.87
N GLN A 84 14.82 -11.23 -5.02
CA GLN A 84 13.66 -12.10 -4.86
C GLN A 84 14.02 -13.38 -4.09
N THR A 85 13.07 -13.87 -3.30
CA THR A 85 13.01 -15.24 -2.77
C THR A 85 11.96 -16.03 -3.55
N PRO A 86 11.80 -17.35 -3.33
CA PRO A 86 10.79 -18.12 -4.03
C PRO A 86 9.35 -17.61 -3.85
N ASP A 87 9.06 -16.96 -2.73
CA ASP A 87 7.73 -16.50 -2.35
C ASP A 87 7.55 -14.98 -2.32
N ARG A 88 8.64 -14.19 -2.44
CA ARG A 88 8.60 -12.74 -2.23
C ARG A 88 9.54 -11.95 -3.13
N LEU A 89 9.10 -10.75 -3.48
CA LEU A 89 9.92 -9.73 -4.12
C LEU A 89 10.34 -8.70 -3.09
N HIS A 90 11.63 -8.41 -3.03
CA HIS A 90 12.18 -7.36 -2.20
C HIS A 90 12.26 -6.08 -3.03
N VAL A 91 11.64 -5.01 -2.54
CA VAL A 91 11.55 -3.73 -3.24
C VAL A 91 11.83 -2.57 -2.30
N ARG A 92 12.24 -1.45 -2.89
CA ARG A 92 12.23 -0.13 -2.26
C ARG A 92 11.16 0.70 -2.93
N ILE A 93 10.43 1.49 -2.15
CA ILE A 93 9.38 2.37 -2.66
C ILE A 93 9.74 3.81 -2.29
N LYS A 94 9.71 4.72 -3.26
CA LYS A 94 9.97 6.15 -3.07
C LYS A 94 8.80 7.00 -3.52
N GLY A 95 8.72 8.22 -2.98
CA GLY A 95 7.90 9.25 -3.58
C GLY A 95 8.42 9.67 -4.96
N THR A 96 7.59 10.37 -5.71
CA THR A 96 7.96 11.03 -6.98
C THR A 96 7.82 12.55 -6.83
N GLY A 97 8.26 13.32 -7.83
CA GLY A 97 8.15 14.78 -7.81
C GLY A 97 8.85 15.42 -6.61
N SER A 98 8.11 16.23 -5.84
CA SER A 98 8.60 16.92 -4.63
C SER A 98 9.03 15.97 -3.51
N ASP A 99 8.59 14.71 -3.54
CA ASP A 99 8.92 13.69 -2.55
C ASP A 99 9.91 12.65 -3.09
N SER A 100 10.58 12.92 -4.22
CA SER A 100 11.59 12.04 -4.83
C SER A 100 12.79 11.73 -3.93
N ASN A 101 13.06 12.57 -2.93
CA ASN A 101 14.09 12.33 -1.92
C ASN A 101 13.56 11.59 -0.67
N ARG A 102 12.30 11.15 -0.67
CA ARG A 102 11.67 10.42 0.43
C ARG A 102 11.41 8.98 0.07
N HIS A 103 11.53 8.13 1.06
CA HIS A 103 11.33 6.70 0.96
C HIS A 103 10.17 6.27 1.84
N VAL A 104 9.47 5.21 1.41
CA VAL A 104 8.50 4.54 2.27
C VAL A 104 9.28 3.84 3.39
N GLU A 105 9.02 4.24 4.62
CA GLU A 105 9.60 3.63 5.82
C GLU A 105 8.48 3.37 6.85
N ILE A 106 8.82 2.59 7.87
CA ILE A 106 7.91 2.21 8.94
C ILE A 106 8.31 2.94 10.22
N SER A 107 7.36 3.64 10.83
CA SER A 107 7.56 4.31 12.10
C SER A 107 7.75 3.33 13.25
N ARG A 108 8.18 3.84 14.41
CA ARG A 108 8.34 3.02 15.63
C ARG A 108 7.04 2.33 16.08
N ASN A 109 5.89 2.96 15.83
CA ASN A 109 4.56 2.44 16.13
C ASN A 109 3.89 1.77 14.91
N GLY A 110 4.66 1.40 13.90
CA GLY A 110 4.23 0.55 12.79
C GLY A 110 3.53 1.26 11.65
N TYR A 111 3.32 2.58 11.71
CA TYR A 111 2.67 3.32 10.63
C TYR A 111 3.63 3.49 9.45
N ILE A 112 3.06 3.49 8.25
CA ILE A 112 3.84 3.57 7.01
C ILE A 112 3.76 5.00 6.49
N GLY A 113 4.89 5.58 6.11
CA GLY A 113 4.96 6.97 5.64
C GLY A 113 6.15 7.23 4.73
N LEU A 114 6.16 8.40 4.08
CA LEU A 114 7.31 8.90 3.34
C LEU A 114 8.23 9.73 4.25
N TYR A 115 9.44 9.23 4.44
CA TYR A 115 10.47 9.87 5.26
C TYR A 115 11.66 10.30 4.43
N ARG A 116 12.30 11.40 4.85
CA ARG A 116 13.62 11.77 4.34
C ARG A 116 14.65 10.83 4.97
N GLY A 117 14.80 9.66 4.36
CA GLY A 117 15.60 8.57 4.88
C GLY A 117 17.11 8.85 4.91
N SER A 118 17.76 8.22 5.88
CA SER A 118 19.20 7.91 5.86
C SER A 118 19.43 6.57 5.13
N SER A 119 20.67 6.17 4.87
CA SER A 119 21.07 5.09 3.94
C SER A 119 20.51 3.67 4.20
N ASN A 120 19.73 3.44 5.25
CA ASN A 120 19.19 2.14 5.65
C ASN A 120 17.66 2.08 5.48
N VAL A 121 17.17 2.42 4.29
CA VAL A 121 15.74 2.37 3.97
C VAL A 121 15.23 0.93 4.08
N ASP A 122 14.11 0.76 4.79
CA ASP A 122 13.44 -0.53 4.92
C ASP A 122 13.17 -1.15 3.54
N VAL A 123 13.61 -2.40 3.37
CA VAL A 123 13.26 -3.20 2.20
C VAL A 123 11.90 -3.84 2.48
N LEU A 124 10.91 -3.44 1.69
CA LEU A 124 9.57 -4.03 1.75
C LEU A 124 9.54 -5.31 0.93
N LYS A 125 8.68 -6.24 1.34
CA LYS A 125 8.50 -7.52 0.66
C LYS A 125 7.10 -7.56 0.07
N LEU A 126 7.00 -7.81 -1.23
CA LEU A 126 5.75 -8.11 -1.91
C LEU A 126 5.59 -9.63 -1.93
N GLU A 127 4.56 -10.15 -1.30
CA GLU A 127 4.12 -11.54 -1.42
C GLU A 127 3.08 -11.61 -2.54
N PRO A 128 3.43 -12.13 -3.74
CA PRO A 128 2.51 -12.15 -4.88
C PRO A 128 1.31 -13.05 -4.61
N LEU A 129 0.12 -12.58 -4.99
CA LEU A 129 -1.13 -13.34 -4.96
C LEU A 129 -1.63 -13.62 -6.37
N GLU A 130 -1.59 -12.61 -7.24
CA GLU A 130 -2.08 -12.72 -8.61
C GLU A 130 -1.33 -11.73 -9.52
N TRP A 131 -0.95 -12.19 -10.70
CA TRP A 131 -0.25 -11.39 -11.71
C TRP A 131 -1.17 -11.10 -12.89
N THR A 132 -1.01 -9.91 -13.46
CA THR A 132 -1.43 -9.60 -14.82
C THR A 132 -0.26 -8.95 -15.57
N GLU A 133 -0.47 -8.55 -16.82
CA GLU A 133 0.56 -7.87 -17.62
C GLU A 133 0.98 -6.52 -17.03
N ASP A 134 0.06 -5.82 -16.36
CA ASP A 134 0.28 -4.45 -15.84
C ASP A 134 0.11 -4.35 -14.32
N THR A 135 -0.43 -5.38 -13.67
CA THR A 135 -0.73 -5.36 -12.24
C THR A 135 -0.15 -6.53 -11.48
N LEU A 136 0.13 -6.28 -10.20
CA LEU A 136 0.43 -7.30 -9.21
C LEU A 136 -0.53 -7.11 -8.02
N ARG A 137 -1.38 -8.11 -7.76
CA ARG A 137 -2.08 -8.23 -6.49
C ARG A 137 -1.17 -8.94 -5.49
N CYS A 138 -0.97 -8.37 -4.32
CA CYS A 138 -0.01 -8.86 -3.34
C CYS A 138 -0.42 -8.56 -1.89
N ARG A 139 0.29 -9.17 -0.94
CA ARG A 139 0.42 -8.61 0.42
C ARG A 139 1.74 -7.85 0.49
N ILE A 140 1.72 -6.67 1.10
CA ILE A 140 2.95 -5.93 1.43
C ILE A 140 3.37 -6.36 2.84
N ARG A 141 4.66 -6.59 3.04
CA ARG A 141 5.25 -6.94 4.33
C ARG A 141 6.49 -6.12 4.63
N ASP A 142 6.77 -5.94 5.92
CA ASP A 142 8.03 -5.34 6.39
C ASP A 142 9.22 -6.32 6.27
N HIS A 143 10.40 -5.85 6.69
CA HIS A 143 11.62 -6.64 6.68
C HIS A 143 11.56 -7.84 7.65
N LEU A 144 10.72 -7.79 8.71
CA LEU A 144 10.47 -8.87 9.67
C LEU A 144 9.40 -9.87 9.19
N GLY A 145 8.65 -9.52 8.14
CA GLY A 145 7.58 -10.32 7.58
C GLY A 145 6.18 -10.00 8.11
N HIS A 146 6.01 -8.95 8.93
CA HIS A 146 4.69 -8.48 9.34
C HIS A 146 3.93 -7.92 8.13
N THR A 147 2.68 -8.33 7.97
CA THR A 147 1.79 -7.84 6.91
C THR A 147 1.36 -6.40 7.20
N VAL A 148 1.32 -5.58 6.15
CA VAL A 148 0.67 -4.26 6.16
C VAL A 148 -0.84 -4.42 6.29
N LYS A 149 -1.42 -3.66 7.19
CA LYS A 149 -2.81 -3.70 7.62
C LYS A 149 -3.46 -2.33 7.52
N ILE A 150 -4.78 -2.31 7.60
CA ILE A 150 -5.62 -1.12 7.64
C ILE A 150 -5.94 -0.77 9.10
N ALA A 151 -5.51 0.39 9.55
CA ALA A 151 -5.82 0.94 10.87
C ALA A 151 -6.87 2.07 10.73
N TYR A 152 -8.07 1.82 11.24
CA TYR A 152 -9.19 2.76 11.21
C TYR A 152 -9.12 3.76 12.39
N GLU A 153 -8.73 5.00 12.10
CA GLU A 153 -8.61 6.08 13.09
C GLU A 153 -9.20 7.40 12.55
N SER A 154 -8.60 8.56 12.80
CA SER A 154 -9.01 9.80 12.12
C SER A 154 -8.86 9.73 10.60
N HIS A 155 -7.93 8.90 10.13
CA HIS A 155 -7.79 8.46 8.75
C HIS A 155 -7.71 6.93 8.72
N VAL A 156 -7.80 6.36 7.52
CA VAL A 156 -7.57 4.93 7.30
C VAL A 156 -6.07 4.73 6.99
N TYR A 157 -5.26 4.59 8.04
CA TYR A 157 -3.80 4.48 7.92
C TYR A 157 -3.36 3.08 7.51
N LEU A 158 -2.18 2.98 6.88
CA LEU A 158 -1.47 1.72 6.72
C LEU A 158 -0.51 1.48 7.90
N ASN A 159 -0.57 0.29 8.49
CA ASN A 159 0.22 -0.06 9.68
C ASN A 159 0.65 -1.54 9.68
N VAL A 160 1.83 -1.88 10.20
CA VAL A 160 2.31 -3.29 10.27
C VAL A 160 2.06 -3.98 11.62
N GLN A 161 1.85 -3.21 12.69
CA GLN A 161 1.64 -3.69 14.06
C GLN A 161 0.17 -3.89 14.41
N SER A 162 -0.73 -3.04 13.92
CA SER A 162 -2.16 -3.03 14.25
C SER A 162 -3.05 -2.87 13.03
N GLY A 163 -4.33 -3.25 13.16
CA GLY A 163 -5.33 -3.10 12.11
C GLY A 163 -5.81 -4.43 11.52
N GLU A 164 -6.53 -4.34 10.42
CA GLU A 164 -7.08 -5.47 9.68
C GLU A 164 -6.21 -5.82 8.48
N ASP A 165 -6.06 -7.12 8.20
CA ASP A 165 -5.27 -7.57 7.06
C ASP A 165 -5.85 -7.03 5.74
N ALA A 166 -4.96 -6.62 4.84
CA ALA A 166 -5.32 -6.07 3.54
C ALA A 166 -4.53 -6.72 2.40
N THR A 167 -5.07 -6.65 1.20
CA THR A 167 -4.33 -6.93 -0.03
C THR A 167 -4.16 -5.65 -0.83
N PHE A 168 -3.14 -5.62 -1.69
CA PHE A 168 -2.78 -4.44 -2.46
C PHE A 168 -2.67 -4.79 -3.92
N VAL A 169 -3.06 -3.84 -4.78
CA VAL A 169 -2.84 -3.91 -6.22
C VAL A 169 -1.83 -2.84 -6.59
N ILE A 170 -0.69 -3.27 -7.12
CA ILE A 170 0.33 -2.41 -7.70
C ILE A 170 0.11 -2.37 -9.20
N THR A 171 -0.10 -1.18 -9.76
CA THR A 171 -0.32 -0.96 -11.20
C THR A 171 0.82 -0.12 -11.75
N ARG A 172 1.61 -0.69 -12.67
CA ARG A 172 2.69 0.07 -13.33
C ARG A 172 2.10 1.20 -14.16
N GLN A 173 2.77 2.35 -14.15
CA GLN A 173 2.47 3.48 -15.02
C GLN A 173 3.36 3.39 -16.26
N GLN A 174 2.79 3.62 -17.45
CA GLN A 174 3.51 3.63 -18.73
C GLN A 174 4.12 5.01 -19.00
#